data_AF-A0A3Q7SGY8-F1
#
_entry.id   AF-A0A3Q7SGY8-F1
#
_cell.length_a   1.000
_cell.length_b   1.000
_cell.length_c   1.000
_cell.angle_alpha   90.00
_cell.angle_beta   90.00
_cell.angle_gamma   90.00
#
_symmetry.space_group_name_H-M   'P 1'
#
loop_
_entity.id
_entity.type
_entity.pdbx_description
1 polymer ?
#
loop_
_entity_poly.entity_id
_entity_poly.type
_entity_poly.pdbx_seq_one_letter_code
_entity_poly.pdbx_strand_id
1 'polypeptide(L)'
;MYRDADEIEKEKELLTHERELSEARLSVAPEMDIMDYCKKEWRGNTQKATCMKKGYEEVSQKFTSIRRVRGDNYCALRATLFQAMSQPAALPSWLQDPELTLLPEKLISKYNWIKQWKLGLKFKGKNEDLVDKIKDSLTLLRKKWAGLAEMRTAEARQVACDELFMNEEEEYSLYEAVKFLMLNRAIELYDDKENGKEVPFFSVLLFARDTSNDPGQLLRNHLNQVGHTGGLEQVEMFLLAYAVRHTIQVYRLSKYSTEEFITVYPTDPPMDWPVVTLIAEDDRHYNIPVRVCEETSL
;
A
#
# COMPACT_ATOMS: atom_id res chain seq x y z
N MET A 1 -47.71 -18.67 4.03
CA MET A 1 -46.82 -19.75 4.52
C MET A 1 -45.86 -19.10 5.50
N TYR A 2 -45.98 -19.43 6.78
CA TYR A 2 -45.01 -19.03 7.81
C TYR A 2 -43.78 -19.93 7.65
N ARG A 3 -42.59 -19.35 7.54
CA ARG A 3 -41.33 -20.11 7.53
C ARG A 3 -41.11 -20.72 8.92
N ASP A 4 -40.64 -21.96 8.96
CA ASP A 4 -40.34 -22.67 10.21
C ASP A 4 -39.14 -22.01 10.93
N ALA A 5 -39.19 -21.97 12.26
CA ALA A 5 -38.15 -21.32 13.07
C ALA A 5 -36.75 -21.92 12.82
N ASP A 6 -36.69 -23.24 12.57
CA ASP A 6 -35.46 -23.97 12.29
C ASP A 6 -34.83 -23.61 10.92
N GLU A 7 -35.65 -23.19 9.94
CA GLU A 7 -35.14 -22.71 8.64
C GLU A 7 -34.50 -21.34 8.79
N ILE A 8 -35.07 -20.47 9.61
CA ILE A 8 -34.56 -19.12 9.90
C ILE A 8 -33.24 -19.20 10.69
N GLU A 9 -33.11 -20.16 11.62
CA GLU A 9 -31.91 -20.34 12.42
C GLU A 9 -30.73 -20.88 11.58
N LYS A 10 -30.98 -21.87 10.71
CA LYS A 10 -29.97 -22.35 9.75
C LYS A 10 -29.52 -21.30 8.76
N GLU A 11 -30.44 -20.46 8.27
CA GLU A 11 -30.11 -19.35 7.35
C GLU A 11 -29.21 -18.32 8.06
N LYS A 12 -29.45 -18.03 9.35
CA LYS A 12 -28.58 -17.17 10.16
C LYS A 12 -27.19 -17.76 10.40
N GLU A 13 -27.09 -19.05 10.69
CA GLU A 13 -25.80 -19.72 10.87
C GLU A 13 -24.98 -19.71 9.57
N LEU A 14 -25.61 -19.97 8.43
CA LEU A 14 -24.98 -19.90 7.11
C LEU A 14 -24.49 -18.48 6.79
N LEU A 15 -25.31 -17.46 7.01
CA LEU A 15 -24.93 -16.06 6.82
C LEU A 15 -23.78 -15.62 7.74
N THR A 16 -23.75 -16.14 8.97
CA THR A 16 -22.67 -15.86 9.93
C THR A 16 -21.38 -16.52 9.46
N HIS A 17 -21.45 -17.77 9.01
CA HIS A 17 -20.29 -18.50 8.49
C HIS A 17 -19.74 -17.90 7.18
N GLU A 18 -20.61 -17.47 6.26
CA GLU A 18 -20.20 -16.76 5.04
C GLU A 18 -19.55 -15.42 5.36
N ARG A 19 -20.05 -14.70 6.36
CA ARG A 19 -19.44 -13.45 6.83
C ARG A 19 -18.08 -13.68 7.46
N GLU A 20 -17.91 -14.70 8.30
CA GLU A 20 -16.62 -15.08 8.89
C GLU A 20 -15.60 -15.51 7.83
N LEU A 21 -16.03 -16.25 6.81
CA LEU A 21 -15.19 -16.64 5.67
C LEU A 21 -14.81 -15.43 4.79
N SER A 22 -15.72 -14.48 4.61
CA SER A 22 -15.47 -13.22 3.90
C SER A 22 -14.48 -12.34 4.66
N GLU A 23 -14.68 -12.19 5.98
CA GLU A 23 -13.76 -11.45 6.86
C GLU A 23 -12.37 -12.11 6.94
N ALA A 24 -12.29 -13.44 6.81
CA ALA A 24 -11.03 -14.17 6.71
C ALA A 24 -10.28 -13.96 5.38
N ARG A 25 -10.96 -13.47 4.33
CA ARG A 25 -10.36 -13.18 3.02
C ARG A 25 -9.85 -11.76 2.89
N LEU A 26 -10.42 -10.80 3.64
CA LEU A 26 -9.97 -9.42 3.65
C LEU A 26 -8.46 -9.32 3.95
N SER A 27 -7.72 -8.69 3.04
CA SER A 27 -6.30 -8.42 3.26
C SER A 27 -6.06 -7.15 4.08
N VAL A 28 -7.12 -6.33 4.27
CA VAL A 28 -7.19 -5.22 5.23
C VAL A 28 -8.42 -5.44 6.12
N ALA A 29 -8.18 -5.84 7.37
CA ALA A 29 -9.25 -6.20 8.31
C ALA A 29 -10.21 -5.04 8.58
N PRO A 30 -11.46 -5.32 9.01
CA PRO A 30 -12.41 -4.29 9.43
C PRO A 30 -11.84 -3.35 10.51
N GLU A 31 -12.39 -2.14 10.60
CA GLU A 31 -11.96 -1.16 11.60
C GLU A 31 -12.26 -1.62 13.03
N MET A 32 -11.36 -1.31 13.94
CA MET A 32 -11.53 -1.50 15.39
C MET A 32 -10.94 -0.31 16.14
N ASP A 33 -11.39 -0.08 17.38
CA ASP A 33 -10.83 0.97 18.23
C ASP A 33 -9.32 0.77 18.43
N ILE A 34 -8.56 1.86 18.30
CA ILE A 34 -7.09 1.80 18.29
C ILE A 34 -6.53 1.42 19.66
N MET A 35 -7.19 1.83 20.75
CA MET A 35 -6.75 1.52 22.10
C MET A 35 -7.13 0.10 22.51
N ASP A 36 -8.27 -0.41 22.03
CA ASP A 36 -8.65 -1.82 22.17
C ASP A 36 -7.68 -2.73 21.42
N TYR A 37 -7.30 -2.37 20.18
CA TYR A 37 -6.24 -3.06 19.45
C TYR A 37 -4.93 -3.09 20.24
N CYS A 38 -4.48 -1.93 20.71
CA CYS A 38 -3.25 -1.80 21.49
C CYS A 38 -3.28 -2.68 22.75
N LYS A 39 -4.38 -2.64 23.51
CA LYS A 39 -4.56 -3.46 24.72
C LYS A 39 -4.54 -4.96 24.42
N LYS A 40 -5.06 -5.37 23.26
CA LYS A 40 -5.11 -6.78 22.84
C LYS A 40 -3.74 -7.30 22.42
N GLU A 41 -3.01 -6.57 21.59
CA GLU A 41 -1.72 -7.00 21.01
C GLU A 41 -0.54 -6.75 21.97
N TRP A 42 -0.48 -5.56 22.59
CA TRP A 42 0.65 -5.13 23.40
C TRP A 42 0.39 -5.34 24.89
N ARG A 43 0.49 -6.59 25.33
CA ARG A 43 0.28 -6.98 26.74
C ARG A 43 1.56 -6.91 27.59
N GLY A 44 1.39 -6.80 28.90
CA GLY A 44 2.49 -6.79 29.86
C GLY A 44 3.26 -5.46 29.91
N ASN A 45 4.40 -5.49 30.59
CA ASN A 45 5.19 -4.30 30.98
C ASN A 45 6.63 -4.33 30.43
N THR A 46 6.86 -5.05 29.34
CA THR A 46 8.17 -5.01 28.68
C THR A 46 8.44 -3.61 28.13
N GLN A 47 9.71 -3.25 27.94
CA GLN A 47 10.07 -1.95 27.36
C GLN A 47 9.46 -1.78 25.97
N LYS A 48 9.46 -2.84 25.14
CA LYS A 48 8.83 -2.84 23.81
C LYS A 48 7.31 -2.61 23.92
N ALA A 49 6.61 -3.34 24.79
CA ALA A 49 5.16 -3.14 24.96
C ALA A 49 4.82 -1.74 25.49
N THR A 50 5.63 -1.20 26.39
CA THR A 50 5.47 0.17 26.92
C THR A 50 5.68 1.21 25.82
N CYS A 51 6.71 1.03 24.98
CA CYS A 51 6.98 1.89 23.82
C CYS A 51 5.81 1.90 22.83
N MET A 52 5.28 0.71 22.49
CA MET A 52 4.16 0.58 21.56
C MET A 52 2.88 1.20 22.12
N LYS A 53 2.57 0.97 23.40
CA LYS A 53 1.41 1.60 24.06
C LYS A 53 1.45 3.11 23.95
N LYS A 54 2.58 3.73 24.30
CA LYS A 54 2.76 5.18 24.18
C LYS A 54 2.66 5.66 22.74
N GLY A 55 3.23 4.91 21.79
CA GLY A 55 3.07 5.21 20.37
C GLY A 55 1.60 5.21 19.93
N TYR A 56 0.82 4.21 20.34
CA TYR A 56 -0.61 4.15 20.06
C TYR A 56 -1.41 5.24 20.77
N GLU A 57 -1.04 5.62 21.99
CA GLU A 57 -1.63 6.77 22.71
C GLU A 57 -1.43 8.09 21.94
N GLU A 58 -0.28 8.31 21.29
CA GLU A 58 -0.09 9.50 20.44
C GLU A 58 -0.94 9.43 19.16
N VAL A 59 -1.02 8.25 18.52
CA VAL A 59 -1.85 8.08 17.32
C VAL A 59 -3.33 8.30 17.65
N SER A 60 -3.77 7.86 18.83
CA SER A 60 -5.17 7.96 19.26
C SER A 60 -5.64 9.40 19.51
N GLN A 61 -4.72 10.35 19.68
CA GLN A 61 -5.05 11.77 19.70
C GLN A 61 -5.61 12.28 18.37
N LYS A 62 -5.26 11.64 17.25
CA LYS A 62 -5.70 12.04 15.91
C LYS A 62 -6.65 11.05 15.26
N PHE A 63 -6.59 9.77 15.61
CA PHE A 63 -7.37 8.72 14.96
C PHE A 63 -8.01 7.79 15.99
N THR A 64 -9.32 7.59 15.92
CA THR A 64 -10.02 6.73 16.90
C THR A 64 -9.85 5.24 16.61
N SER A 65 -9.60 4.91 15.34
CA SER A 65 -9.72 3.53 14.86
C SER A 65 -8.52 3.11 14.02
N ILE A 66 -8.33 1.80 13.90
CA ILE A 66 -7.26 1.17 13.14
C ILE A 66 -7.80 0.02 12.29
N ARG A 67 -7.24 -0.15 11.08
CA ARG A 67 -7.41 -1.34 10.25
C ARG A 67 -6.09 -2.10 10.18
N ARG A 68 -6.13 -3.38 10.52
CA ARG A 68 -4.95 -4.25 10.46
C ARG A 68 -4.69 -4.67 9.03
N VAL A 69 -3.48 -4.47 8.55
CA VAL A 69 -3.11 -4.89 7.20
C VAL A 69 -2.42 -6.25 7.29
N ARG A 70 -2.71 -7.13 6.33
CA ARG A 70 -2.05 -8.42 6.19
C ARG A 70 -0.53 -8.23 6.13
N GLY A 71 0.17 -8.80 7.11
CA GLY A 71 1.62 -8.76 7.27
C GLY A 71 2.38 -9.71 6.34
N ASP A 72 2.05 -9.73 5.06
CA ASP A 72 2.85 -10.42 4.04
C ASP A 72 3.84 -9.46 3.36
N ASN A 73 4.55 -9.98 2.36
CA ASN A 73 5.57 -9.24 1.62
C ASN A 73 5.03 -8.11 0.72
N TYR A 74 3.71 -7.84 0.74
CA TYR A 74 3.07 -6.67 0.13
C TYR A 74 2.55 -5.65 1.16
N CYS A 75 2.80 -5.84 2.47
CA CYS A 75 2.19 -5.03 3.55
C CYS A 75 2.28 -3.52 3.32
N ALA A 76 3.46 -2.99 2.98
CA ALA A 76 3.64 -1.56 2.72
C ALA A 76 2.86 -1.06 1.48
N LEU A 77 2.89 -1.82 0.38
CA LEU A 77 2.15 -1.51 -0.85
C LEU A 77 0.65 -1.55 -0.59
N ARG A 78 0.17 -2.59 0.10
CA ARG A 78 -1.23 -2.75 0.49
C ARG A 78 -1.72 -1.61 1.35
N ALA A 79 -0.99 -1.28 2.41
CA ALA A 79 -1.38 -0.22 3.35
C ALA A 79 -1.47 1.14 2.66
N THR A 80 -0.46 1.47 1.84
CA THR A 80 -0.39 2.72 1.07
C THR A 80 -1.52 2.80 0.06
N LEU A 81 -1.68 1.76 -0.77
CA LEU A 81 -2.64 1.75 -1.86
C LEU A 81 -4.07 1.73 -1.34
N PHE A 82 -4.35 0.97 -0.28
CA PHE A 82 -5.67 0.96 0.35
C PHE A 82 -6.08 2.35 0.83
N GLN A 83 -5.21 3.07 1.55
CA GLN A 83 -5.49 4.45 1.97
C GLN A 83 -5.66 5.40 0.78
N ALA A 84 -4.75 5.32 -0.20
CA ALA A 84 -4.79 6.21 -1.36
C ALA A 84 -6.07 6.02 -2.20
N MET A 85 -6.55 4.78 -2.30
CA MET A 85 -7.74 4.41 -3.07
C MET A 85 -9.05 4.56 -2.29
N SER A 86 -9.03 4.57 -0.94
CA SER A 86 -10.25 4.79 -0.13
C SER A 86 -10.59 6.27 0.08
N GLN A 87 -9.60 7.15 -0.09
CA GLN A 87 -9.73 8.60 0.08
C GLN A 87 -9.87 9.46 -1.21
N PRO A 88 -10.09 8.94 -2.43
CA PRO A 88 -9.95 9.73 -3.64
C PRO A 88 -11.06 10.78 -3.74
N ALA A 89 -10.65 12.03 -3.89
CA ALA A 89 -11.51 13.11 -4.33
C ALA A 89 -11.64 13.16 -5.86
N ALA A 90 -10.60 12.70 -6.57
CA ALA A 90 -10.53 12.66 -8.03
C ALA A 90 -9.49 11.61 -8.48
N LEU A 91 -9.53 11.22 -9.77
CA LEU A 91 -8.47 10.40 -10.37
C LEU A 91 -7.18 11.23 -10.49
N PRO A 92 -6.03 10.79 -9.96
CA PRO A 92 -4.77 11.52 -10.10
C PRO A 92 -4.38 11.78 -11.55
N SER A 93 -3.80 12.95 -11.84
CA SER A 93 -3.43 13.35 -13.21
C SER A 93 -2.49 12.36 -13.91
N TRP A 94 -1.58 11.74 -13.16
CA TRP A 94 -0.66 10.73 -13.69
C TRP A 94 -1.36 9.42 -14.07
N LEU A 95 -2.52 9.11 -13.47
CA LEU A 95 -3.36 7.97 -13.88
C LEU A 95 -4.27 8.33 -15.06
N GLN A 96 -4.57 9.61 -15.27
CA GLN A 96 -5.32 10.09 -16.43
C GLN A 96 -4.50 10.05 -17.72
N ASP A 97 -3.16 10.12 -17.61
CA ASP A 97 -2.26 10.15 -18.75
C ASP A 97 -2.42 8.91 -19.65
N PRO A 98 -2.84 9.08 -20.93
CA PRO A 98 -2.96 7.96 -21.87
C PRO A 98 -1.63 7.23 -22.08
N GLU A 99 -0.50 7.93 -21.96
CA GLU A 99 0.85 7.39 -22.12
C GLU A 99 1.18 6.32 -21.09
N LEU A 100 0.48 6.30 -19.95
CA LEU A 100 0.67 5.30 -18.91
C LEU A 100 0.51 3.87 -19.45
N THR A 101 -0.45 3.65 -20.34
CA THR A 101 -0.70 2.31 -20.92
C THR A 101 0.28 1.92 -22.03
N LEU A 102 1.08 2.87 -22.53
CA LEU A 102 2.16 2.65 -23.50
C LEU A 102 3.51 2.44 -22.81
N LEU A 103 3.61 2.79 -21.53
CA LEU A 103 4.83 2.70 -20.73
C LEU A 103 5.45 1.29 -20.72
N PRO A 104 4.69 0.18 -20.58
CA PRO A 104 5.27 -1.15 -20.55
C PRO A 104 6.03 -1.49 -21.84
N GLU A 105 5.42 -1.21 -22.99
CA GLU A 105 6.02 -1.47 -24.30
C GLU A 105 7.28 -0.62 -24.51
N LYS A 106 7.20 0.69 -24.20
CA LYS A 106 8.33 1.62 -24.32
C LYS A 106 9.52 1.21 -23.46
N LEU A 107 9.30 0.92 -22.19
CA LEU A 107 10.38 0.57 -21.26
C LEU A 107 10.97 -0.80 -21.55
N ILE A 108 10.15 -1.83 -21.77
CA ILE A 108 10.63 -3.19 -21.98
C ILE A 108 11.38 -3.31 -23.31
N SER A 109 10.96 -2.55 -24.34
CA SER A 109 11.66 -2.44 -25.62
C SER A 109 13.03 -1.74 -25.47
N LYS A 110 13.08 -0.62 -24.73
CA LYS A 110 14.32 0.14 -24.48
C LYS A 110 15.29 -0.61 -23.56
N TYR A 111 14.77 -1.30 -22.55
CA TYR A 111 15.54 -1.97 -21.50
C TYR A 111 15.16 -3.45 -21.42
N ASN A 112 15.74 -4.26 -22.32
CA ASN A 112 15.45 -5.69 -22.40
C ASN A 112 15.67 -6.47 -21.08
N TRP A 113 16.51 -5.97 -20.17
CA TRP A 113 16.74 -6.59 -18.86
C TRP A 113 15.49 -6.58 -17.96
N ILE A 114 14.48 -5.74 -18.25
CA ILE A 114 13.20 -5.74 -17.53
C ILE A 114 12.46 -7.08 -17.70
N LYS A 115 12.74 -7.85 -18.76
CA LYS A 115 12.20 -9.21 -18.96
C LYS A 115 12.59 -10.20 -17.86
N GLN A 116 13.54 -9.84 -16.99
CA GLN A 116 13.87 -10.58 -15.76
C GLN A 116 12.83 -10.36 -14.63
N TRP A 117 11.75 -9.62 -14.89
CA TRP A 117 10.65 -9.39 -13.96
C TRP A 117 10.08 -10.70 -13.43
N LYS A 118 9.94 -10.78 -12.11
CA LYS A 118 9.31 -11.90 -11.42
C LYS A 118 7.91 -11.50 -10.98
N LEU A 119 6.90 -12.05 -11.67
CA LEU A 119 5.51 -11.84 -11.33
C LEU A 119 5.17 -12.45 -9.97
N GLY A 120 4.27 -11.79 -9.23
CA GLY A 120 3.77 -12.25 -7.95
C GLY A 120 3.15 -13.66 -7.98
N LEU A 121 3.20 -14.35 -6.84
CA LEU A 121 2.83 -15.77 -6.69
C LEU A 121 1.38 -16.12 -7.12
N LYS A 122 0.50 -15.12 -7.16
CA LYS A 122 -0.92 -15.26 -7.49
C LYS A 122 -1.22 -15.15 -8.98
N PHE A 123 -0.27 -14.67 -9.79
CA PHE A 123 -0.39 -14.68 -11.24
C PHE A 123 -0.21 -16.11 -11.77
N LYS A 124 -1.32 -16.81 -11.98
CA LYS A 124 -1.35 -18.13 -12.62
C LYS A 124 -1.93 -17.99 -14.02
N GLY A 125 -1.10 -18.05 -15.05
CA GLY A 125 -1.56 -17.93 -16.43
C GLY A 125 -0.49 -18.28 -17.45
N LYS A 126 -0.93 -18.73 -18.63
CA LYS A 126 -0.14 -19.22 -19.78
C LYS A 126 0.84 -18.14 -20.29
N ASN A 127 1.70 -18.51 -21.25
CA ASN A 127 2.74 -17.70 -21.92
C ASN A 127 2.24 -16.38 -22.56
N GLU A 128 1.60 -15.50 -21.79
CA GLU A 128 1.32 -14.13 -22.17
C GLU A 128 2.57 -13.29 -21.92
N ASP A 129 2.81 -12.35 -22.84
CA ASP A 129 3.97 -11.47 -22.81
C ASP A 129 3.95 -10.60 -21.55
N LEU A 130 5.14 -10.30 -21.02
CA LEU A 130 5.28 -9.46 -19.82
C LEU A 130 4.67 -8.06 -20.05
N VAL A 131 4.82 -7.52 -21.27
CA VAL A 131 4.27 -6.23 -21.66
C VAL A 131 2.75 -6.20 -21.43
N ASP A 132 2.05 -7.21 -21.92
CA ASP A 132 0.59 -7.30 -21.82
C ASP A 132 0.14 -7.42 -20.36
N LYS A 133 0.80 -8.27 -19.56
CA LYS A 133 0.45 -8.44 -18.13
C LYS A 133 0.60 -7.15 -17.32
N ILE A 134 1.67 -6.39 -17.56
CA ILE A 134 1.89 -5.12 -16.88
C ILE A 134 0.88 -4.06 -17.39
N LYS A 135 0.59 -4.05 -18.69
CA LYS A 135 -0.41 -3.16 -19.28
C LYS A 135 -1.81 -3.41 -18.73
N ASP A 136 -2.20 -4.67 -18.55
CA ASP A 136 -3.46 -5.06 -17.94
C ASP A 136 -3.51 -4.63 -16.48
N SER A 137 -2.41 -4.80 -15.74
CA SER A 137 -2.29 -4.37 -14.35
C SER A 137 -2.42 -2.84 -14.20
N LEU A 138 -1.78 -2.05 -15.07
CA LEU A 138 -1.91 -0.59 -15.09
C LEU A 138 -3.33 -0.15 -15.50
N THR A 139 -3.93 -0.86 -16.44
CA THR A 139 -5.31 -0.61 -16.88
C THR A 139 -6.30 -0.89 -15.74
N LEU A 140 -6.11 -1.98 -15.00
CA LEU A 140 -6.90 -2.33 -13.83
C LEU A 140 -6.76 -1.26 -12.74
N LEU A 141 -5.53 -0.85 -12.42
CA LEU A 141 -5.26 0.21 -11.44
C LEU A 141 -6.02 1.49 -11.79
N ARG A 142 -5.89 1.97 -13.04
CA ARG A 142 -6.60 3.16 -13.52
C ARG A 142 -8.12 2.98 -13.42
N LYS A 143 -8.65 1.84 -13.87
CA LYS A 143 -10.10 1.56 -13.86
C LYS A 143 -10.67 1.55 -12.45
N LYS A 144 -10.02 0.85 -11.51
CA LYS A 144 -10.50 0.74 -10.12
C LYS A 144 -10.41 2.09 -9.41
N TRP A 145 -9.32 2.84 -9.60
CA TRP A 145 -9.18 4.17 -9.00
C TRP A 145 -10.19 5.17 -9.56
N ALA A 146 -10.45 5.14 -10.88
CA ALA A 146 -11.47 5.98 -11.50
C ALA A 146 -12.85 5.68 -10.94
N GLY A 147 -13.22 4.40 -10.85
CA GLY A 147 -14.50 3.97 -10.28
C GLY A 147 -14.69 4.42 -8.83
N LEU A 148 -13.62 4.39 -8.02
CA LEU A 148 -13.67 4.89 -6.64
C LEU A 148 -13.81 6.42 -6.57
N ALA A 149 -13.11 7.16 -7.45
CA ALA A 149 -13.20 8.61 -7.51
C ALA A 149 -14.60 9.11 -7.96
N GLU A 150 -15.35 8.31 -8.72
CA GLU A 150 -16.72 8.63 -9.14
C GLU A 150 -17.76 8.43 -8.01
N MET A 151 -17.41 7.74 -6.92
CA MET A 151 -18.34 7.47 -5.82
C MET A 151 -18.54 8.70 -4.94
N ARG A 152 -19.81 8.97 -4.61
CA ARG A 152 -20.21 10.19 -3.89
C ARG A 152 -19.82 10.21 -2.42
N THR A 153 -19.92 9.06 -1.73
CA THR A 153 -19.73 9.00 -0.28
C THR A 153 -18.46 8.23 0.10
N ALA A 154 -17.87 8.59 1.24
CA ALA A 154 -16.69 7.90 1.76
C ALA A 154 -17.02 6.45 2.12
N GLU A 155 -18.23 6.18 2.59
CA GLU A 155 -18.70 4.84 2.94
C GLU A 155 -18.79 3.93 1.70
N ALA A 156 -19.31 4.44 0.58
CA ALA A 156 -19.37 3.67 -0.66
C ALA A 156 -17.97 3.34 -1.19
N ARG A 157 -17.06 4.33 -1.15
CA ARG A 157 -15.64 4.10 -1.50
C ARG A 157 -15.01 3.06 -0.60
N GLN A 158 -15.29 3.11 0.70
CA GLN A 158 -14.73 2.17 1.66
C GLN A 158 -15.21 0.74 1.38
N VAL A 159 -16.50 0.54 1.12
CA VAL A 159 -17.06 -0.79 0.77
C VAL A 159 -16.43 -1.32 -0.52
N ALA A 160 -16.32 -0.48 -1.55
CA ALA A 160 -15.70 -0.87 -2.81
C ALA A 160 -14.19 -1.16 -2.69
N CYS A 161 -13.49 -0.43 -1.82
CA CYS A 161 -12.11 -0.78 -1.45
C CYS A 161 -12.04 -2.11 -0.69
N ASP A 162 -12.96 -2.39 0.23
CA ASP A 162 -12.99 -3.66 0.95
C ASP A 162 -13.18 -4.85 -0.03
N GLU A 163 -14.07 -4.71 -1.00
CA GLU A 163 -14.29 -5.70 -2.07
C GLU A 163 -13.07 -5.91 -2.97
N LEU A 164 -12.28 -4.85 -3.20
CA LEU A 164 -11.06 -4.91 -4.01
C LEU A 164 -9.91 -5.61 -3.27
N PHE A 165 -9.80 -5.44 -1.96
CA PHE A 165 -8.71 -5.95 -1.13
C PHE A 165 -9.08 -7.27 -0.42
N MET A 166 -9.46 -8.26 -1.22
CA MET A 166 -9.94 -9.59 -0.80
C MET A 166 -8.90 -10.71 -0.95
N ASN A 167 -7.61 -10.39 -1.10
CA ASN A 167 -6.53 -11.36 -1.29
C ASN A 167 -6.68 -12.24 -2.56
N GLU A 168 -7.33 -11.67 -3.58
CA GLU A 168 -7.56 -12.27 -4.89
C GLU A 168 -6.72 -11.60 -5.99
N GLU A 169 -6.72 -12.18 -7.19
CA GLU A 169 -5.84 -11.80 -8.31
C GLU A 169 -5.85 -10.30 -8.64
N GLU A 170 -7.01 -9.65 -8.62
CA GLU A 170 -7.11 -8.20 -8.88
C GLU A 170 -6.24 -7.39 -7.91
N GLU A 171 -6.29 -7.69 -6.60
CA GLU A 171 -5.48 -7.01 -5.58
C GLU A 171 -3.98 -7.10 -5.90
N TYR A 172 -3.51 -8.31 -6.20
CA TYR A 172 -2.11 -8.56 -6.51
C TYR A 172 -1.69 -7.94 -7.84
N SER A 173 -2.63 -7.79 -8.77
CA SER A 173 -2.39 -7.08 -10.02
C SER A 173 -2.13 -5.60 -9.81
N LEU A 174 -2.79 -4.97 -8.84
CA LEU A 174 -2.47 -3.58 -8.47
C LEU A 174 -1.03 -3.44 -7.97
N TYR A 175 -0.50 -4.43 -7.23
CA TYR A 175 0.87 -4.37 -6.74
C TYR A 175 1.90 -4.49 -7.85
N GLU A 176 1.65 -5.31 -8.88
CA GLU A 176 2.54 -5.38 -10.05
C GLU A 176 2.54 -4.06 -10.82
N ALA A 177 1.38 -3.40 -10.97
CA ALA A 177 1.30 -2.06 -11.54
C ALA A 177 2.14 -1.04 -10.76
N VAL A 178 2.00 -1.00 -9.43
CA VAL A 178 2.74 -0.06 -8.58
C VAL A 178 4.24 -0.37 -8.56
N LYS A 179 4.64 -1.65 -8.46
CA LYS A 179 6.05 -2.04 -8.57
C LYS A 179 6.64 -1.60 -9.91
N PHE A 180 5.88 -1.70 -11.00
CA PHE A 180 6.36 -1.27 -12.32
C PHE A 180 6.52 0.24 -12.42
N LEU A 181 5.60 1.00 -11.83
CA LEU A 181 5.73 2.46 -11.67
C LEU A 181 6.94 2.85 -10.83
N MET A 182 7.23 2.10 -9.76
CA MET A 182 8.44 2.28 -8.96
C MET A 182 9.69 2.02 -9.80
N LEU A 183 9.72 0.95 -10.60
CA LEU A 183 10.83 0.69 -11.51
C LEU A 183 11.01 1.81 -12.54
N ASN A 184 9.93 2.26 -13.18
CA ASN A 184 9.98 3.40 -14.11
C ASN A 184 10.59 4.62 -13.44
N ARG A 185 10.11 4.96 -12.25
CA ARG A 185 10.60 6.15 -11.54
C ARG A 185 12.06 6.02 -11.13
N ALA A 186 12.49 4.81 -10.77
CA ALA A 186 13.90 4.54 -10.49
C ALA A 186 14.78 4.70 -11.74
N ILE A 187 14.32 4.24 -12.90
CA ILE A 187 15.02 4.44 -14.18
C ILE A 187 15.15 5.93 -14.49
N GLU A 188 14.06 6.71 -14.38
CA GLU A 188 14.09 8.16 -14.60
C GLU A 188 15.09 8.86 -13.68
N LEU A 189 15.06 8.55 -12.39
CA LEU A 189 15.98 9.13 -11.40
C LEU A 189 17.43 8.73 -11.65
N TYR A 190 17.67 7.49 -12.08
CA TYR A 190 19.01 7.03 -12.43
C TYR A 190 19.52 7.75 -13.68
N ASP A 191 18.73 7.80 -14.75
CA ASP A 191 19.09 8.49 -15.99
C ASP A 191 19.30 9.99 -15.74
N ASP A 192 18.47 10.64 -14.92
CA ASP A 192 18.64 12.05 -14.55
C ASP A 192 19.97 12.28 -13.81
N LYS A 193 20.31 11.39 -12.86
CA LYS A 193 21.61 11.42 -12.14
C LYS A 193 22.79 11.26 -13.11
N GLU A 194 22.73 10.27 -14.02
CA GLU A 194 23.80 10.02 -15.00
C GLU A 194 23.98 11.18 -15.98
N ASN A 195 22.89 11.91 -16.28
CA ASN A 195 22.92 13.11 -17.10
C ASN A 195 23.29 14.39 -16.30
N GLY A 196 23.69 14.26 -15.03
CA GLY A 196 24.11 15.39 -14.19
C GLY A 196 22.98 16.33 -13.77
N LYS A 197 21.72 15.88 -13.83
CA LYS A 197 20.58 16.64 -13.32
C LYS A 197 20.48 16.49 -11.81
N GLU A 198 19.82 17.45 -11.18
CA GLU A 198 19.48 17.37 -9.77
C GLU A 198 18.46 16.25 -9.53
N VAL A 199 18.73 15.42 -8.51
CA VAL A 199 17.86 14.31 -8.11
C VAL A 199 17.65 14.35 -6.60
N PRO A 200 16.49 13.89 -6.09
CA PRO A 200 16.25 13.80 -4.66
C PRO A 200 17.29 12.92 -3.96
N PHE A 201 17.76 13.32 -2.78
CA PHE A 201 18.83 12.62 -2.08
C PHE A 201 18.54 11.14 -1.79
N PHE A 202 17.28 10.76 -1.58
CA PHE A 202 16.92 9.36 -1.39
C PHE A 202 17.29 8.47 -2.58
N SER A 203 17.29 9.00 -3.82
CA SER A 203 17.67 8.22 -5.01
C SER A 203 19.17 7.93 -5.02
N VAL A 204 19.99 8.87 -4.52
CA VAL A 204 21.42 8.65 -4.29
C VAL A 204 21.60 7.52 -3.28
N LEU A 205 20.87 7.54 -2.17
CA LEU A 205 20.91 6.45 -1.18
C LEU A 205 20.41 5.11 -1.74
N LEU A 206 19.35 5.14 -2.55
CA LEU A 206 18.77 3.96 -3.20
C LEU A 206 19.81 3.24 -4.05
N PHE A 207 20.56 4.01 -4.86
CA PHE A 207 21.58 3.52 -5.77
C PHE A 207 22.99 3.42 -5.17
N ALA A 208 23.20 3.87 -3.92
CA ALA A 208 24.46 3.67 -3.19
C ALA A 208 24.55 2.28 -2.53
N ARG A 209 23.47 1.49 -2.52
CA ARG A 209 23.46 0.14 -1.97
C ARG A 209 24.18 -0.82 -2.92
N ASP A 210 25.08 -1.65 -2.39
CA ASP A 210 25.83 -2.66 -3.15
C ASP A 210 24.94 -3.64 -3.95
N THR A 211 23.70 -3.83 -3.51
CA THR A 211 22.70 -4.72 -4.15
C THR A 211 21.73 -3.99 -5.08
N SER A 212 21.88 -2.67 -5.27
CA SER A 212 20.97 -1.82 -6.03
C SER A 212 21.70 -0.69 -6.76
N ASN A 213 22.93 -0.91 -7.23
CA ASN A 213 23.74 0.17 -7.84
C ASN A 213 23.13 0.77 -9.13
N ASP A 214 22.24 0.03 -9.79
CA ASP A 214 21.56 0.41 -11.02
C ASP A 214 20.11 -0.10 -11.01
N PRO A 215 19.22 0.40 -11.90
CA PRO A 215 17.82 -0.03 -11.95
C PRO A 215 17.62 -1.54 -12.21
N GLY A 216 18.57 -2.19 -12.91
CA GLY A 216 18.53 -3.63 -13.13
C GLY A 216 18.83 -4.43 -11.86
N GLN A 217 19.78 -3.96 -11.04
CA GLN A 217 20.04 -4.53 -9.71
C GLN A 217 18.86 -4.28 -8.76
N LEU A 218 18.29 -3.07 -8.75
CA LEU A 218 17.06 -2.77 -8.02
C LEU A 218 15.94 -3.76 -8.38
N LEU A 219 15.73 -4.01 -9.69
CA LEU A 219 14.74 -4.99 -10.14
C LEU A 219 15.04 -6.39 -9.60
N ARG A 220 16.22 -6.94 -9.87
CA ARG A 220 16.55 -8.35 -9.56
C ARG A 220 16.58 -8.62 -8.06
N ASN A 221 17.21 -7.74 -7.31
CA ASN A 221 17.59 -7.99 -5.92
C ASN A 221 16.55 -7.47 -4.93
N HIS A 222 15.71 -6.51 -5.34
CA HIS A 222 14.74 -5.87 -4.45
C HIS A 222 13.30 -6.01 -4.98
N LEU A 223 12.92 -5.37 -6.09
CA LEU A 223 11.52 -5.37 -6.56
C LEU A 223 10.99 -6.77 -6.88
N ASN A 224 11.82 -7.67 -7.43
CA ASN A 224 11.46 -9.07 -7.65
C ASN A 224 11.30 -9.88 -6.35
N GLN A 225 11.78 -9.37 -5.21
CA GLN A 225 11.64 -10.00 -3.90
C GLN A 225 10.38 -9.50 -3.18
N VAL A 226 9.91 -8.29 -3.50
CA VAL A 226 8.65 -7.72 -3.01
C VAL A 226 7.49 -8.63 -3.40
N GLY A 227 6.81 -9.16 -2.37
CA GLY A 227 5.74 -10.13 -2.53
C GLY A 227 6.15 -11.60 -2.50
N HIS A 228 7.45 -11.90 -2.46
CA HIS A 228 7.99 -13.27 -2.44
C HIS A 228 8.74 -13.57 -1.15
N THR A 229 9.84 -12.87 -0.92
CA THR A 229 10.81 -13.17 0.16
C THR A 229 11.03 -11.99 1.11
N GLY A 230 10.63 -10.77 0.72
CA GLY A 230 10.69 -9.57 1.57
C GLY A 230 9.68 -8.50 1.17
N GLY A 231 9.47 -7.52 2.03
CA GLY A 231 8.70 -6.30 1.73
C GLY A 231 9.59 -5.16 1.24
N LEU A 232 9.03 -3.96 1.13
CA LEU A 232 9.81 -2.76 0.81
C LEU A 232 10.76 -2.39 1.95
N GLU A 233 11.97 -1.99 1.60
CA GLU A 233 12.90 -1.36 2.53
C GLU A 233 12.55 0.12 2.75
N GLN A 234 13.10 0.73 3.82
CA GLN A 234 12.79 2.12 4.18
C GLN A 234 13.09 3.12 3.05
N VAL A 235 14.21 2.97 2.34
CA VAL A 235 14.56 3.84 1.21
C VAL A 235 13.59 3.67 0.02
N GLU A 236 12.95 2.51 -0.10
CA GLU A 236 12.01 2.19 -1.16
C GLU A 236 10.61 2.75 -0.89
N MET A 237 10.31 3.13 0.37
CA MET A 237 9.10 3.90 0.70
C MET A 237 9.12 5.29 0.03
N PHE A 238 10.29 5.92 -0.10
CA PHE A 238 10.43 7.14 -0.91
C PHE A 238 10.12 6.87 -2.38
N LEU A 239 10.65 5.78 -2.93
CA LEU A 239 10.39 5.39 -4.32
C LEU A 239 8.90 5.13 -4.55
N LEU A 240 8.23 4.46 -3.60
CA LEU A 240 6.79 4.24 -3.62
C LEU A 240 6.02 5.57 -3.64
N ALA A 241 6.34 6.48 -2.71
CA ALA A 241 5.73 7.81 -2.64
C ALA A 241 5.84 8.57 -3.97
N TYR A 242 7.03 8.56 -4.58
CA TYR A 242 7.25 9.17 -5.90
C TYR A 242 6.53 8.47 -7.04
N ALA A 243 6.42 7.13 -7.00
CA ALA A 243 5.75 6.36 -8.03
C ALA A 243 4.24 6.63 -8.09
N VAL A 244 3.60 6.74 -6.92
CA VAL A 244 2.14 7.01 -6.83
C VAL A 244 1.80 8.48 -6.60
N ARG A 245 2.80 9.35 -6.45
CA ARG A 245 2.67 10.79 -6.16
C ARG A 245 1.77 11.06 -4.94
N HIS A 246 2.06 10.36 -3.84
CA HIS A 246 1.39 10.54 -2.56
C HIS A 246 2.43 10.80 -1.48
N THR A 247 2.09 11.66 -0.54
CA THR A 247 2.87 11.87 0.67
C THR A 247 2.51 10.78 1.67
N ILE A 248 3.46 9.92 2.01
CA ILE A 248 3.25 8.82 2.96
C ILE A 248 3.77 9.25 4.32
N GLN A 249 2.88 9.55 5.24
CA GLN A 249 3.22 9.85 6.63
C GLN A 249 3.13 8.56 7.46
N VAL A 250 4.20 8.20 8.16
CA VAL A 250 4.27 6.94 8.93
C VAL A 250 4.60 7.22 10.39
N TYR A 251 3.70 6.80 11.29
CA TYR A 251 4.00 6.69 12.72
C TYR A 251 4.86 5.44 12.97
N ARG A 252 6.17 5.59 13.15
CA ARG A 252 7.11 4.51 13.44
C ARG A 252 7.17 4.29 14.94
N LEU A 253 6.33 3.39 15.45
CA LEU A 253 6.15 3.22 16.91
C LEU A 253 7.40 2.70 17.62
N SER A 254 8.25 1.94 16.92
CA SER A 254 9.56 1.51 17.42
C SER A 254 10.54 2.66 17.63
N LYS A 255 10.26 3.83 17.05
CA LYS A 255 11.02 5.08 17.13
C LYS A 255 10.36 6.12 18.03
N TYR A 256 9.41 5.71 18.86
CA TYR A 256 8.79 6.59 19.86
C TYR A 256 9.85 7.27 20.73
N SER A 257 9.63 8.55 21.06
CA SER A 257 10.59 9.46 21.74
C SER A 257 11.83 9.86 20.92
N THR A 258 11.80 9.69 19.60
CA THR A 258 12.84 10.22 18.69
C THR A 258 12.19 11.09 17.60
N GLU A 259 13.00 11.86 16.87
CA GLU A 259 12.54 12.63 15.71
C GLU A 259 11.96 11.76 14.59
N GLU A 260 12.36 10.48 14.51
CA GLU A 260 11.86 9.53 13.52
C GLU A 260 10.47 8.94 13.89
N PHE A 261 9.88 9.31 15.03
CA PHE A 261 8.56 8.81 15.45
C PHE A 261 7.50 9.03 14.36
N ILE A 262 7.56 10.18 13.68
CA ILE A 262 6.81 10.42 12.44
C ILE A 262 7.84 10.62 11.33
N THR A 263 7.84 9.72 10.35
CA THR A 263 8.65 9.88 9.13
C THR A 263 7.73 10.15 7.95
N VAL A 264 8.05 11.14 7.14
CA VAL A 264 7.29 11.51 5.94
C VAL A 264 8.09 11.15 4.70
N TYR A 265 7.44 10.49 3.74
CA TYR A 265 8.01 10.10 2.47
C TYR A 265 7.25 10.81 1.33
N PRO A 266 7.91 11.67 0.54
CA PRO A 266 9.26 12.21 0.76
C PRO A 266 9.32 13.24 1.89
N THR A 267 10.54 13.60 2.31
CA THR A 267 10.78 14.58 3.39
C THR A 267 10.17 15.95 3.08
N ASP A 268 10.36 16.43 1.85
CA ASP A 268 9.80 17.69 1.34
C ASP A 268 8.84 17.39 0.19
N PRO A 269 7.57 17.01 0.49
CA PRO A 269 6.61 16.63 -0.54
C PRO A 269 6.10 17.85 -1.31
N PRO A 270 5.78 17.70 -2.61
CA PRO A 270 4.99 18.68 -3.33
C PRO A 270 3.66 18.95 -2.61
N MET A 271 3.27 20.22 -2.50
CA MET A 271 2.08 20.65 -1.75
C MET A 271 0.76 20.07 -2.29
N ASP A 272 0.74 19.66 -3.56
CA ASP A 272 -0.42 19.08 -4.24
C ASP A 272 -0.55 17.56 -4.06
N TRP A 273 0.44 16.89 -3.46
CA TRP A 273 0.37 15.44 -3.23
C TRP A 273 -0.59 15.10 -2.08
N PRO A 274 -1.60 14.23 -2.30
CA PRO A 274 -2.46 13.77 -1.23
C PRO A 274 -1.65 13.03 -0.15
N VAL A 275 -2.04 13.21 1.11
CA VAL A 275 -1.37 12.57 2.25
C VAL A 275 -2.10 11.27 2.62
N VAL A 276 -1.36 10.18 2.73
CA VAL A 276 -1.82 8.95 3.37
C VAL A 276 -1.06 8.76 4.68
N THR A 277 -1.77 8.38 5.74
CA THR A 277 -1.17 8.11 7.04
C THR A 277 -1.18 6.61 7.32
N LEU A 278 -0.04 6.09 7.76
CA LEU A 278 0.17 4.70 8.17
C LEU A 278 0.76 4.63 9.59
N ILE A 279 0.69 3.46 10.20
CA ILE A 279 1.38 3.13 11.46
C ILE A 279 2.32 1.96 11.17
N ALA A 280 3.57 2.04 11.58
CA ALA A 280 4.55 0.97 11.45
C ALA A 280 5.05 0.56 12.85
N GLU A 281 4.74 -0.67 13.27
CA GLU A 281 5.25 -1.21 14.54
C GLU A 281 6.73 -1.60 14.43
N ASP A 282 7.14 -2.02 13.23
CA ASP A 282 8.53 -2.19 12.81
C ASP A 282 8.64 -1.81 11.32
N ASP A 283 9.82 -1.95 10.72
CA ASP A 283 10.04 -1.52 9.33
C ASP A 283 9.34 -2.42 8.28
N ARG A 284 8.58 -3.45 8.69
CA ARG A 284 7.93 -4.43 7.80
C ARG A 284 6.41 -4.48 7.94
N HIS A 285 5.87 -4.18 9.12
CA HIS A 285 4.45 -4.33 9.42
C HIS A 285 3.76 -2.97 9.54
N TYR A 286 2.91 -2.68 8.56
CA TYR A 286 2.14 -1.45 8.47
C TYR A 286 0.68 -1.70 8.83
N ASN A 287 0.05 -0.76 9.52
CA ASN A 287 -1.37 -0.70 9.79
C ASN A 287 -1.91 0.66 9.35
N ILE A 288 -3.24 0.79 9.26
CA ILE A 288 -3.89 2.00 8.77
C ILE A 288 -4.70 2.65 9.90
N PRO A 289 -4.33 3.86 10.37
CA PRO A 289 -5.20 4.66 11.21
C PRO A 289 -6.36 5.23 10.37
N VAL A 290 -7.57 5.17 10.93
CA VAL A 290 -8.81 5.68 10.31
C VAL A 290 -9.63 6.45 11.34
N ARG A 291 -10.64 7.20 10.85
CA ARG A 291 -11.53 8.06 11.65
C ARG A 291 -10.78 9.16 12.40
N VAL A 292 -10.60 10.30 11.73
CA VAL A 292 -9.96 11.49 12.32
C VAL A 292 -10.80 11.97 13.51
N CYS A 293 -10.17 12.22 14.65
CA CYS A 293 -10.82 12.81 15.81
C CYS A 293 -11.30 14.23 15.45
N GLU A 294 -12.58 14.53 15.68
CA GLU A 294 -13.03 15.92 15.65
C GLU A 294 -12.45 16.63 16.88
N GLU A 295 -11.62 17.67 16.66
CA GLU A 295 -11.20 18.58 17.73
C GLU A 295 -12.45 19.28 18.27
N THR A 296 -13.03 18.75 19.34
CA THR A 296 -13.98 19.49 20.15
C THR A 296 -13.18 20.50 20.97
N SER A 297 -13.08 21.72 20.43
CA SER A 297 -12.69 22.89 21.22
C SER A 297 -13.74 23.07 22.32
N LEU A 298 -13.40 22.66 23.55
CA LEU A 298 -14.19 22.96 24.75
C LEU A 298 -14.00 24.42 25.16
#